data_AF-A0A1G1DYC0-F1
#
_entry.id   AF-A0A1G1DYC0-F1
#
_cell.length_a   1.000
_cell.length_b   1.000
_cell.length_c   1.000
_cell.angle_alpha   90.00
_cell.angle_beta   90.00
_cell.angle_gamma   90.00
#
_symmetry.space_group_name_H-M   'P 1'
#
loop_
_entity.id
_entity.type
_entity.pdbx_description
1 polymer ?
#
loop_
_entity_poly.entity_id
_entity_poly.type
_entity_poly.pdbx_seq_one_letter_code
_entity_poly.pdbx_strand_id
1 'polypeptide(L)'
;MNHSLLPQDVTSKDYLIPHVPAGASNVEYEMHEVWENKLSNLIRREQSEKISLDLIRLYLPWKQIFEADSSTCRPHFEIKRETYPIEEVSEDKKVLNITSYIRDQSNICFAHRLANRLEFLVEASKEEHPDEVAILLDSLRNFVRFLQSASNLNYPDVVLSPSKNIRAQWRTGPNRHFAAEFLTTGDANFVIFSPDPKHPEKTIRLSGLVSVDSLIDTVEPHGVLAWSSR
;
A
#
# COMPACT_ATOMS: atom_id res chain seq x y z
N MET A 1 -40.17 -4.22 -18.01
CA MET A 1 -39.53 -5.25 -17.18
C MET A 1 -38.22 -4.69 -16.67
N ASN A 2 -37.96 -4.92 -15.39
CA ASN A 2 -37.06 -4.15 -14.52
C ASN A 2 -35.58 -4.22 -14.89
N HIS A 3 -34.90 -3.10 -14.59
CA HIS A 3 -33.46 -2.95 -14.44
C HIS A 3 -32.90 -3.86 -13.32
N SER A 4 -31.65 -4.33 -13.47
CA SER A 4 -30.82 -4.71 -12.33
C SER A 4 -29.38 -4.25 -12.55
N LEU A 5 -29.02 -3.27 -11.73
CA LEU A 5 -27.69 -2.75 -11.48
C LEU A 5 -27.00 -3.65 -10.45
N LEU A 6 -25.69 -3.86 -10.62
CA LEU A 6 -24.78 -4.52 -9.68
C LEU A 6 -24.64 -3.71 -8.38
N PRO A 7 -24.27 -4.36 -7.25
CA PRO A 7 -24.21 -3.72 -5.95
C PRO A 7 -23.02 -2.77 -5.85
N GLN A 8 -23.27 -1.52 -5.46
CA GLN A 8 -22.22 -0.62 -4.99
C GLN A 8 -22.06 -0.79 -3.48
N ASP A 9 -20.84 -1.10 -3.06
CA ASP A 9 -20.44 -1.11 -1.65
C ASP A 9 -20.45 0.33 -1.11
N VAL A 10 -21.40 0.61 -0.23
CA VAL A 10 -21.56 1.89 0.46
C VAL A 10 -21.15 1.71 1.92
N THR A 11 -20.03 2.29 2.33
CA THR A 11 -19.69 2.42 3.76
C THR A 11 -20.17 3.78 4.27
N SER A 12 -21.32 3.79 4.94
CA SER A 12 -21.90 4.98 5.60
C SER A 12 -21.11 5.27 6.88
N LYS A 13 -20.58 6.49 7.03
CA LYS A 13 -20.23 7.04 8.35
C LYS A 13 -21.39 7.91 8.80
N ASP A 14 -22.17 7.40 9.73
CA ASP A 14 -23.30 8.11 10.33
C ASP A 14 -22.77 9.09 11.39
N TYR A 15 -23.03 10.38 11.21
CA TYR A 15 -22.86 11.37 12.28
C TYR A 15 -24.20 11.63 12.96
N LEU A 16 -24.22 11.55 14.29
CA LEU A 16 -25.37 11.90 15.12
C LEU A 16 -25.18 13.33 15.62
N ILE A 17 -25.98 14.27 15.11
CA ILE A 17 -26.10 15.60 15.71
C ILE A 17 -27.34 15.57 16.62
N PRO A 18 -27.20 15.67 17.95
CA PRO A 18 -28.35 15.69 18.83
C PRO A 18 -29.04 17.05 18.77
N HIS A 19 -30.28 17.08 18.30
CA HIS A 19 -31.20 18.13 18.72
C HIS A 19 -31.74 17.73 20.10
N VAL A 20 -31.42 18.54 21.12
CA VAL A 20 -31.93 18.39 22.48
C VAL A 20 -33.25 19.16 22.56
N PRO A 21 -34.41 18.49 22.63
CA PRO A 21 -35.62 19.14 23.09
C PRO A 21 -35.52 19.26 24.62
N ALA A 22 -36.14 20.30 25.17
CA ALA A 22 -35.99 20.65 26.58
C ALA A 22 -36.49 19.54 27.53
N GLY A 23 -35.51 18.84 28.13
CA GLY A 23 -35.61 17.92 29.27
C GLY A 23 -35.88 16.48 28.90
N ALA A 24 -34.94 15.52 28.96
CA ALA A 24 -35.15 14.06 28.90
C ALA A 24 -34.23 13.29 29.82
N SER A 25 -34.69 12.20 30.44
CA SER A 25 -33.84 11.50 31.41
C SER A 25 -34.16 10.02 31.61
N ASN A 26 -34.21 9.21 30.55
CA ASN A 26 -34.32 7.74 30.73
C ASN A 26 -33.73 6.93 29.56
N VAL A 27 -32.68 7.43 28.90
CA VAL A 27 -32.05 6.76 27.74
C VAL A 27 -30.72 6.06 28.13
N GLU A 28 -30.27 6.20 29.37
CA GLU A 28 -28.89 5.85 29.76
C GLU A 28 -28.59 4.35 29.79
N TYR A 29 -29.55 3.47 30.09
CA TYR A 29 -29.27 2.03 30.19
C TYR A 29 -29.32 1.30 28.84
N GLU A 30 -30.26 1.62 27.96
CA GLU A 30 -30.36 0.96 26.65
C GLU A 30 -29.31 1.46 25.64
N MET A 31 -28.83 2.70 25.77
CA MET A 31 -27.76 3.21 24.89
C MET A 31 -26.40 2.61 25.22
N HIS A 32 -26.06 2.40 26.49
CA HIS A 32 -24.73 1.89 26.85
C HIS A 32 -24.52 0.45 26.34
N GLU A 33 -25.55 -0.39 26.39
CA GLU A 33 -25.47 -1.80 25.97
C GLU A 33 -25.48 -1.96 24.44
N VAL A 34 -26.19 -1.09 23.72
CA VAL A 34 -26.19 -1.06 22.24
C VAL A 34 -24.88 -0.50 21.69
N TRP A 35 -24.25 0.45 22.39
CA TRP A 35 -22.98 1.05 21.99
C TRP A 35 -21.77 0.15 22.28
N GLU A 36 -21.72 -0.47 23.46
CA GLU A 36 -20.69 -1.47 23.82
C GLU A 36 -20.70 -2.64 22.84
N ASN A 37 -21.89 -3.16 22.48
CA ASN A 37 -22.02 -4.24 21.51
C ASN A 37 -21.66 -3.82 20.08
N LYS A 38 -21.99 -2.58 19.65
CA LYS A 38 -21.59 -2.08 18.32
C LYS A 38 -20.09 -1.80 18.21
N LEU A 39 -19.49 -1.21 19.23
CA LEU A 39 -18.04 -0.97 19.28
C LEU A 39 -17.28 -2.30 19.33
N SER A 40 -17.72 -3.26 20.15
CA SER A 40 -17.13 -4.59 20.21
C SER A 40 -17.25 -5.35 18.88
N ASN A 41 -18.35 -5.16 18.14
CA ASN A 41 -18.55 -5.75 16.82
C ASN A 41 -17.75 -5.03 15.71
N LEU A 42 -17.51 -3.72 15.83
CA LEU A 42 -16.58 -3.00 14.95
C LEU A 42 -15.13 -3.46 15.17
N ILE A 43 -14.71 -3.54 16.43
CA ILE A 43 -13.37 -4.01 16.83
C ILE A 43 -13.13 -5.46 16.40
N ARG A 44 -14.16 -6.34 16.44
CA ARG A 44 -14.05 -7.72 15.97
C ARG A 44 -14.06 -7.87 14.45
N ARG A 45 -14.68 -6.95 13.70
CA ARG A 45 -14.74 -6.99 12.23
C ARG A 45 -13.49 -6.42 11.57
N GLU A 46 -12.82 -5.46 12.21
CA GLU A 46 -11.56 -4.88 11.74
C GLU A 46 -10.38 -5.41 12.57
N GLN A 47 -9.79 -6.53 12.15
CA GLN A 47 -8.41 -6.83 12.54
C GLN A 47 -7.46 -5.87 11.82
N SER A 48 -7.30 -4.66 12.35
CA SER A 48 -6.24 -3.73 11.96
C SER A 48 -6.00 -2.72 13.08
N GLU A 49 -4.77 -2.69 13.60
CA GLU A 49 -4.28 -1.91 14.76
C GLU A 49 -4.27 -0.37 14.58
N LYS A 50 -5.27 0.21 13.93
CA LYS A 50 -5.40 1.68 13.83
C LYS A 50 -6.85 2.13 14.05
N ILE A 51 -7.42 1.75 15.18
CA ILE A 51 -8.45 2.60 15.79
C ILE A 51 -7.68 3.81 16.33
N SER A 52 -7.74 4.92 15.59
CA SER A 52 -7.06 6.16 15.95
C SER A 52 -7.45 6.56 17.37
N LEU A 53 -6.44 6.86 18.20
CA LEU A 53 -6.55 7.43 19.54
C LEU A 53 -7.43 8.71 19.58
N ASP A 54 -7.74 9.28 18.42
CA ASP A 54 -8.66 10.40 18.24
C ASP A 54 -10.11 10.08 18.64
N LEU A 55 -10.60 8.84 18.42
CA LEU A 55 -11.95 8.44 18.84
C LEU A 55 -12.07 8.31 20.35
N ILE A 56 -11.01 7.86 21.02
CA ILE A 56 -10.95 7.75 22.48
C ILE A 56 -10.81 9.15 23.11
N ARG A 57 -10.03 10.06 22.50
CA ARG A 57 -9.88 11.46 22.95
C ARG A 57 -11.16 12.28 22.87
N LEU A 58 -12.05 11.99 21.92
CA LEU A 58 -13.37 12.64 21.81
C LEU A 58 -14.36 12.18 22.89
N TYR A 59 -14.13 11.03 23.53
CA TYR A 59 -15.05 10.41 24.50
C TYR A 59 -14.86 10.90 25.94
N LEU A 60 -13.62 11.23 26.32
CA LEU A 60 -13.25 11.61 27.69
C LEU A 60 -13.86 12.94 28.22
N PRO A 61 -14.12 13.99 27.41
CA PRO A 61 -14.69 15.24 27.93
C PRO A 61 -16.16 15.15 28.37
N TRP A 62 -16.90 14.15 27.92
CA TRP A 62 -18.36 14.09 28.10
C TRP A 62 -18.79 13.53 29.45
N LYS A 63 -17.89 12.88 30.19
CA LYS A 63 -18.19 12.26 31.50
C LYS A 63 -18.34 13.27 32.65
N GLN A 64 -17.95 14.54 32.45
CA GLN A 64 -17.95 15.56 33.51
C GLN A 64 -19.07 16.60 33.37
N ILE A 65 -19.91 16.53 32.33
CA ILE A 65 -20.88 17.59 32.02
C ILE A 65 -22.32 17.25 32.46
N PHE A 66 -22.62 15.99 32.81
CA PHE A 66 -24.00 15.54 33.05
C PHE A 66 -24.21 14.95 34.45
N GLU A 67 -24.12 15.81 35.47
CA GLU A 67 -24.78 15.61 36.77
C GLU A 67 -25.82 16.73 36.95
N ALA A 68 -26.91 16.71 36.17
CA ALA A 68 -28.05 17.58 36.44
C ALA A 68 -29.33 17.12 35.73
N ASP A 69 -30.19 16.53 36.56
CA ASP A 69 -31.64 16.67 36.59
C ASP A 69 -32.52 16.16 35.43
N SER A 70 -33.60 15.53 35.85
CA SER A 70 -34.30 14.47 35.12
C SER A 70 -35.73 14.87 34.77
N SER A 71 -36.09 14.98 33.47
CA SER A 71 -37.43 14.58 32.94
C SER A 71 -37.69 14.93 31.47
N THR A 72 -37.98 13.89 30.63
CA THR A 72 -38.87 13.79 29.40
C THR A 72 -38.59 14.35 27.96
N CYS A 73 -37.63 13.85 27.16
CA CYS A 73 -37.43 14.23 25.73
C CYS A 73 -36.81 13.08 24.89
N ARG A 74 -37.59 12.44 24.03
CA ARG A 74 -37.01 11.54 23.01
C ARG A 74 -36.34 12.42 21.96
N PRO A 75 -35.03 12.30 21.69
CA PRO A 75 -34.41 13.06 20.62
C PRO A 75 -34.89 12.50 19.28
N HIS A 76 -35.49 13.36 18.45
CA HIS A 76 -35.74 13.04 17.06
C HIS A 76 -34.43 13.30 16.29
N PHE A 77 -33.71 12.24 15.94
CA PHE A 77 -32.48 12.34 15.16
C PHE A 77 -32.83 12.34 13.67
N GLU A 78 -32.70 13.51 13.02
CA GLU A 78 -32.57 13.54 11.56
C GLU A 78 -31.14 13.15 11.20
N ILE A 79 -30.97 11.98 10.58
CA ILE A 79 -29.69 11.56 10.02
C ILE A 79 -29.46 12.40 8.75
N LYS A 80 -28.74 13.51 8.88
CA LYS A 80 -28.17 14.21 7.73
C LYS A 80 -26.97 13.41 7.24
N ARG A 81 -27.17 12.58 6.22
CA ARG A 81 -26.07 11.96 5.49
C ARG A 81 -25.38 13.03 4.67
N GLU A 82 -24.35 13.64 5.24
CA GLU A 82 -23.37 14.37 4.44
C GLU A 82 -22.50 13.34 3.72
N THR A 83 -22.85 13.05 2.48
CA THR A 83 -21.99 12.30 1.57
C THR A 83 -20.84 13.19 1.14
N TYR A 84 -19.69 13.03 1.79
CA TYR A 84 -18.44 13.59 1.31
C TYR A 84 -17.99 12.78 0.09
N PRO A 85 -17.66 13.41 -1.06
CA PRO A 85 -17.04 12.71 -2.17
C PRO A 85 -15.74 12.09 -1.67
N ILE A 86 -15.60 10.78 -1.81
CA ILE A 86 -14.30 10.12 -1.63
C ILE A 86 -13.47 10.59 -2.83
N GLU A 87 -12.54 11.53 -2.61
CA GLU A 87 -11.56 11.87 -3.64
C GLU A 87 -10.74 10.62 -3.95
N GLU A 88 -10.97 10.05 -5.13
CA GLU A 88 -10.20 8.93 -5.63
C GLU A 88 -8.73 9.38 -5.78
N VAL A 89 -7.89 8.89 -4.88
CA VAL A 89 -6.46 9.20 -4.89
C VAL A 89 -5.86 8.63 -6.18
N SER A 90 -5.25 9.50 -7.00
CA SER A 90 -4.62 9.08 -8.26
C SER A 90 -3.57 7.99 -8.04
N GLU A 91 -3.39 7.12 -9.04
CA GLU A 91 -2.37 6.06 -9.00
C GLU A 91 -0.96 6.63 -8.75
N ASP A 92 -0.62 7.77 -9.37
CA ASP A 92 0.67 8.41 -9.14
C ASP A 92 0.85 8.87 -7.70
N LYS A 93 -0.22 9.34 -7.04
CA LYS A 93 -0.17 9.70 -5.62
C LYS A 93 0.02 8.46 -4.73
N LYS A 94 -0.56 7.31 -5.11
CA LYS A 94 -0.29 6.03 -4.43
C LYS A 94 1.17 5.60 -4.62
N VAL A 95 1.73 5.75 -5.82
CA VAL A 95 3.15 5.50 -6.11
C VAL A 95 4.05 6.38 -5.25
N LEU A 96 3.78 7.69 -5.18
CA LEU A 96 4.56 8.62 -4.36
C LEU A 96 4.47 8.30 -2.86
N ASN A 97 3.31 7.86 -2.37
CA ASN A 97 3.17 7.41 -0.99
C ASN A 97 4.06 6.19 -0.68
N ILE A 98 4.12 5.20 -1.58
CA ILE A 98 5.03 4.05 -1.44
C ILE A 98 6.49 4.51 -1.51
N THR A 99 6.82 5.39 -2.45
CA THR A 99 8.17 5.95 -2.60
C THR A 99 8.62 6.68 -1.33
N SER A 100 7.73 7.45 -0.70
CA SER A 100 7.99 8.08 0.60
C SER A 100 8.20 7.04 1.69
N TYR A 101 7.34 6.01 1.76
CA TYR A 101 7.48 4.92 2.72
C TYR A 101 8.83 4.19 2.60
N ILE A 102 9.34 3.97 1.38
CA ILE A 102 10.64 3.34 1.13
C ILE A 102 11.77 4.10 1.83
N ARG A 103 11.72 5.44 1.88
CA ARG A 103 12.79 6.26 2.50
C ARG A 103 13.05 5.87 3.96
N ASP A 104 11.99 5.47 4.67
CA ASP A 104 12.03 5.15 6.09
C ASP A 104 12.33 3.67 6.36
N GLN A 105 12.55 2.85 5.32
CA GLN A 105 12.83 1.42 5.46
C GLN A 105 14.29 1.14 5.81
N SER A 106 14.53 0.59 7.01
CA SER A 106 15.86 0.21 7.47
C SER A 106 16.42 -1.06 6.83
N ASN A 107 15.56 -1.94 6.29
CA ASN A 107 15.96 -3.20 5.66
C ASN A 107 16.42 -3.06 4.21
N ILE A 108 16.28 -1.86 3.60
CA ILE A 108 16.81 -1.55 2.27
C ILE A 108 18.00 -0.60 2.45
N CYS A 109 19.22 -1.11 2.33
CA CYS A 109 20.46 -0.36 2.58
C CYS A 109 20.67 0.91 1.74
N PHE A 110 19.87 1.08 0.69
CA PHE A 110 19.92 2.19 -0.25
C PHE A 110 18.55 2.87 -0.42
N ALA A 111 17.66 2.72 0.56
CA ALA A 111 16.29 3.25 0.61
C ALA A 111 16.17 4.68 0.07
N HIS A 112 16.95 5.61 0.61
CA HIS A 112 16.90 7.01 0.20
C HIS A 112 17.29 7.23 -1.26
N ARG A 113 18.34 6.53 -1.74
CA ARG A 113 18.78 6.59 -3.14
C ARG A 113 17.71 6.03 -4.07
N LEU A 114 17.09 4.93 -3.67
CA LEU A 114 16.00 4.30 -4.41
C LEU A 114 14.80 5.22 -4.53
N ALA A 115 14.37 5.83 -3.42
CA ALA A 115 13.23 6.72 -3.42
C ALA A 115 13.44 7.93 -4.36
N ASN A 116 14.60 8.57 -4.30
CA ASN A 116 14.94 9.67 -5.20
C ASN A 116 14.94 9.22 -6.68
N ARG A 117 15.41 8.00 -6.97
CA ARG A 117 15.37 7.45 -8.32
C ARG A 117 13.94 7.21 -8.80
N LEU A 118 13.06 6.70 -7.94
CA LEU A 118 11.65 6.47 -8.26
C LEU A 118 10.91 7.79 -8.52
N GLU A 119 11.13 8.82 -7.69
CA GLU A 119 10.57 10.16 -7.92
C GLU A 119 11.02 10.74 -9.27
N PHE A 120 12.32 10.65 -9.57
CA PHE A 120 12.84 11.07 -10.87
C PHE A 120 12.16 10.34 -12.04
N LEU A 121 11.94 9.02 -11.93
CA LEU A 121 11.26 8.24 -12.97
C LEU A 121 9.79 8.65 -13.13
N VAL A 122 9.12 9.02 -12.04
CA VAL A 122 7.76 9.56 -12.09
C VAL A 122 7.75 10.88 -12.84
N GLU A 123 8.63 11.82 -12.47
CA GLU A 123 8.71 13.14 -13.13
C GLU A 123 9.02 12.98 -14.63
N ALA A 124 10.04 12.19 -14.98
CA ALA A 124 10.43 11.97 -16.37
C ALA A 124 9.29 11.34 -17.20
N SER A 125 8.59 10.33 -16.66
CA SER A 125 7.45 9.74 -17.39
C SER A 125 6.30 10.73 -17.56
N LYS A 126 6.07 11.63 -16.60
CA LYS A 126 5.00 12.64 -16.67
C LYS A 126 5.32 13.82 -17.57
N GLU A 127 6.60 14.14 -17.75
CA GLU A 127 7.04 15.11 -18.75
C GLU A 127 6.74 14.61 -20.17
N GLU A 128 7.01 13.33 -20.45
CA GLU A 128 6.76 12.74 -21.76
C GLU A 128 5.27 12.39 -22.00
N HIS A 129 4.60 11.87 -20.97
CA HIS A 129 3.22 11.36 -21.05
C HIS A 129 2.38 11.81 -19.84
N PRO A 130 1.89 13.07 -19.81
CA PRO A 130 1.23 13.65 -18.64
C PRO A 130 -0.03 12.88 -18.17
N ASP A 131 -0.80 12.38 -19.13
CA ASP A 131 -2.09 11.72 -18.90
C ASP A 131 -1.97 10.23 -18.57
N GLU A 132 -0.80 9.62 -18.77
CA GLU A 132 -0.56 8.20 -18.48
C GLU A 132 -0.07 7.99 -17.05
N VAL A 133 -0.40 6.84 -16.46
CA VAL A 133 0.19 6.45 -15.18
C VAL A 133 1.71 6.34 -15.33
N ALA A 134 2.46 6.96 -14.41
CA ALA A 134 3.92 7.03 -14.52
C ALA A 134 4.58 5.67 -14.26
N ILE A 135 4.13 4.98 -13.22
CA ILE A 135 4.62 3.66 -12.80
C ILE A 135 3.42 2.80 -12.40
N LEU A 136 3.36 1.56 -12.87
CA LEU A 136 2.32 0.65 -12.43
C LEU A 136 2.49 0.32 -10.95
N LEU A 137 1.47 0.60 -10.14
CA LEU A 137 1.53 0.50 -8.69
C LEU A 137 1.92 -0.89 -8.19
N ASP A 138 1.33 -1.95 -8.77
CA ASP A 138 1.62 -3.32 -8.36
C ASP A 138 3.02 -3.78 -8.80
N SER A 139 3.55 -3.24 -9.90
CA SER A 139 4.95 -3.45 -10.28
C SER A 139 5.90 -2.88 -9.22
N LEU A 140 5.62 -1.66 -8.72
CA LEU A 140 6.38 -1.05 -7.62
C LEU A 140 6.29 -1.87 -6.34
N ARG A 141 5.09 -2.33 -5.96
CA ARG A 141 4.89 -3.18 -4.78
C ARG A 141 5.71 -4.47 -4.86
N ASN A 142 5.66 -5.13 -6.01
CA ASN A 142 6.39 -6.38 -6.25
C ASN A 142 7.91 -6.17 -6.19
N PHE A 143 8.41 -5.07 -6.77
CA PHE A 143 9.82 -4.71 -6.66
C PHE A 143 10.25 -4.41 -5.21
N VAL A 144 9.45 -3.67 -4.45
CA VAL A 144 9.75 -3.37 -3.04
C VAL A 144 9.76 -4.66 -2.22
N ARG A 145 8.75 -5.53 -2.40
CA ARG A 145 8.69 -6.84 -1.72
C ARG A 145 9.94 -7.67 -1.98
N PHE A 146 10.39 -7.71 -3.24
CA PHE A 146 11.62 -8.40 -3.62
C PHE A 146 12.86 -7.83 -2.91
N LEU A 147 13.02 -6.50 -2.87
CA LEU A 147 14.17 -5.90 -2.19
C LEU A 147 14.16 -6.15 -0.68
N GLN A 148 12.98 -6.21 -0.08
CA GLN A 148 12.81 -6.50 1.35
C GLN A 148 13.15 -7.96 1.68
N SER A 149 12.87 -8.91 0.78
CA SER A 149 13.24 -10.32 0.96
C SER A 149 14.69 -10.61 0.60
N ALA A 150 15.27 -9.87 -0.35
CA ALA A 150 16.64 -10.01 -0.82
C ALA A 150 17.58 -8.91 -0.26
N SER A 151 17.66 -8.79 1.06
CA SER A 151 18.32 -7.66 1.76
C SER A 151 19.82 -7.48 1.46
N ASN A 152 20.49 -8.51 0.93
CA ASN A 152 21.94 -8.50 0.69
C ASN A 152 22.32 -7.94 -0.69
N LEU A 153 21.34 -7.62 -1.54
CA LEU A 153 21.62 -7.07 -2.87
C LEU A 153 22.23 -5.67 -2.80
N ASN A 154 23.09 -5.36 -3.77
CA ASN A 154 23.55 -4.02 -4.05
C ASN A 154 22.44 -3.18 -4.71
N TYR A 155 22.65 -1.86 -4.74
CA TYR A 155 21.76 -0.96 -5.46
C TYR A 155 21.71 -1.32 -6.95
N PRO A 156 20.53 -1.67 -7.51
CA PRO A 156 20.39 -1.88 -8.94
C PRO A 156 20.33 -0.56 -9.71
N ASP A 157 20.67 -0.59 -10.99
CA ASP A 157 20.15 0.40 -11.91
C ASP A 157 18.64 0.16 -12.12
N VAL A 158 17.84 1.20 -11.91
CA VAL A 158 16.37 1.14 -11.93
C VAL A 158 15.86 2.00 -13.07
N VAL A 159 15.05 1.38 -13.93
CA VAL A 159 14.45 2.00 -15.11
C VAL A 159 12.99 1.57 -15.25
N LEU A 160 12.22 2.27 -16.08
CA LEU A 160 10.90 1.84 -16.48
C LEU A 160 10.97 1.06 -17.79
N SER A 161 10.20 -0.02 -17.89
CA SER A 161 9.93 -0.65 -19.18
C SER A 161 8.94 0.20 -19.98
N PRO A 162 8.80 -0.03 -21.30
CA PRO A 162 7.77 0.65 -22.10
C PRO A 162 6.35 0.45 -21.57
N SER A 163 6.11 -0.65 -20.85
CA SER A 163 4.84 -0.97 -20.19
C SER A 163 4.69 -0.32 -18.80
N LYS A 164 5.56 0.61 -18.43
CA LYS A 164 5.57 1.32 -17.13
C LYS A 164 5.80 0.39 -15.92
N ASN A 165 6.32 -0.82 -16.14
CA ASN A 165 6.80 -1.67 -15.06
C ASN A 165 8.19 -1.21 -14.60
N ILE A 166 8.53 -1.50 -13.35
CA ILE A 166 9.89 -1.34 -12.85
C ILE A 166 10.77 -2.47 -13.37
N ARG A 167 11.92 -2.09 -13.90
CA ARG A 167 13.01 -3.00 -14.24
C ARG A 167 14.26 -2.62 -13.46
N ALA A 168 14.83 -3.61 -12.77
CA ALA A 168 16.06 -3.49 -11.99
C ALA A 168 17.19 -4.27 -12.66
N GLN A 169 18.41 -3.75 -12.63
CA GLN A 169 19.58 -4.34 -13.27
C GLN A 169 20.81 -4.27 -12.37
N TRP A 170 21.47 -5.42 -12.19
CA TRP A 170 22.75 -5.57 -11.52
C TRP A 170 23.77 -6.00 -12.58
N ARG A 171 24.72 -5.12 -12.90
CA ARG A 171 25.75 -5.40 -13.91
C ARG A 171 27.11 -4.95 -13.42
N THR A 172 28.07 -5.87 -13.44
CA THR A 172 29.48 -5.60 -13.11
C THR A 172 30.42 -5.88 -14.28
N GLY A 173 29.92 -6.52 -15.35
CA GLY A 173 30.70 -6.82 -16.54
C GLY A 173 29.82 -7.30 -17.71
N PRO A 174 30.42 -7.64 -18.86
CA PRO A 174 29.70 -8.14 -20.03
C PRO A 174 29.09 -9.54 -19.82
N ASN A 175 29.70 -10.38 -18.98
CA ASN A 175 29.26 -11.73 -18.64
C ASN A 175 28.75 -11.85 -17.19
N ARG A 176 28.45 -10.72 -16.55
CA ARG A 176 27.91 -10.62 -15.19
C ARG A 176 26.80 -9.59 -15.19
N HIS A 177 25.64 -10.04 -15.62
CA HIS A 177 24.44 -9.24 -15.74
C HIS A 177 23.26 -10.02 -15.18
N PHE A 178 22.50 -9.38 -14.31
CA PHE A 178 21.21 -9.85 -13.86
C PHE A 178 20.23 -8.71 -14.03
N ALA A 179 19.11 -8.96 -14.67
CA ALA A 179 18.02 -7.99 -14.75
C ALA A 179 16.69 -8.68 -14.48
N ALA A 180 15.79 -7.95 -13.83
CA ALA A 180 14.43 -8.39 -13.54
C ALA A 180 13.46 -7.25 -13.82
N GLU A 181 12.41 -7.53 -14.59
CA GLU A 181 11.24 -6.68 -14.77
C GLU A 181 10.10 -7.24 -13.93
N PHE A 182 9.59 -6.43 -12.99
CA PHE A 182 8.55 -6.83 -12.04
C PHE A 182 7.18 -6.55 -12.64
N LEU A 183 6.39 -7.57 -12.87
CA LEU A 183 5.06 -7.45 -13.50
C LEU A 183 4.00 -7.17 -12.44
N THR A 184 2.85 -6.65 -12.85
CA THR A 184 1.69 -6.43 -11.96
C THR A 184 1.07 -7.73 -11.45
N THR A 185 1.32 -8.86 -12.13
CA THR A 185 0.76 -10.18 -11.78
C THR A 185 1.39 -10.82 -10.54
N GLY A 186 2.51 -10.28 -10.04
CA GLY A 186 3.30 -10.93 -8.99
C GLY A 186 4.47 -11.77 -9.53
N ASP A 187 4.66 -11.78 -10.85
CA ASP A 187 5.78 -12.44 -11.50
C ASP A 187 6.90 -11.45 -11.88
N ALA A 188 8.08 -12.00 -12.19
CA ALA A 188 9.21 -11.28 -12.71
C ALA A 188 9.76 -11.96 -13.98
N ASN A 189 9.86 -11.19 -15.05
CA ASN A 189 10.66 -11.56 -16.21
C ASN A 189 12.13 -11.32 -15.87
N PHE A 190 12.99 -12.31 -16.01
CA PHE A 190 14.40 -12.18 -15.67
C PHE A 190 15.32 -12.58 -16.81
N VAL A 191 16.53 -12.03 -16.78
CA VAL A 191 17.64 -12.45 -17.64
C VAL A 191 18.95 -12.45 -16.84
N ILE A 192 19.77 -13.46 -17.06
CA ILE A 192 21.09 -13.64 -16.45
C ILE A 192 22.11 -13.89 -17.54
N PHE A 193 23.19 -13.11 -17.53
CA PHE A 193 24.43 -13.44 -18.21
C PHE A 193 25.45 -13.79 -17.13
N SER A 194 25.98 -15.01 -17.20
CA SER A 194 26.97 -15.55 -16.26
C SER A 194 28.14 -16.19 -17.03
N PRO A 195 29.36 -16.23 -16.47
CA PRO A 195 30.45 -17.00 -17.08
C PRO A 195 30.15 -18.50 -17.05
N ASP A 196 30.50 -19.22 -18.11
CA ASP A 196 30.43 -20.69 -18.10
C ASP A 196 31.47 -21.25 -17.10
N PRO A 197 31.07 -22.08 -16.10
CA PRO A 197 32.00 -22.64 -15.13
C PRO A 197 33.12 -23.49 -15.72
N LYS A 198 32.89 -24.12 -16.88
CA LYS A 198 33.87 -24.95 -17.59
C LYS A 198 34.69 -24.17 -18.61
N HIS A 199 34.14 -23.05 -19.10
CA HIS A 199 34.73 -22.22 -20.15
C HIS A 199 34.53 -20.73 -19.85
N PRO A 200 35.29 -20.12 -18.89
CA PRO A 200 35.01 -18.78 -18.38
C PRO A 200 35.01 -17.63 -19.41
N GLU A 201 35.62 -17.85 -20.57
CA GLU A 201 35.59 -16.95 -21.73
C GLU A 201 34.22 -16.91 -22.42
N LYS A 202 33.38 -17.94 -22.21
CA LYS A 202 32.02 -18.05 -22.73
C LYS A 202 31.00 -17.52 -21.72
N THR A 203 29.87 -17.07 -22.25
CA THR A 203 28.75 -16.55 -21.45
C THR A 203 27.55 -17.47 -21.57
N ILE A 204 27.07 -17.97 -20.43
CA ILE A 204 25.76 -18.60 -20.32
C ILE A 204 24.72 -17.50 -20.25
N ARG A 205 23.67 -17.62 -21.06
CA ARG A 205 22.51 -16.74 -21.06
C ARG A 205 21.28 -17.53 -20.67
N LEU A 206 20.60 -17.10 -19.62
CA LEU A 206 19.33 -17.67 -19.17
C LEU A 206 18.30 -16.55 -19.06
N SER A 207 17.07 -16.83 -19.43
CA SER A 207 15.94 -15.93 -19.20
C SER A 207 14.70 -16.75 -18.89
N GLY A 208 13.77 -16.16 -18.15
CA GLY A 208 12.51 -16.82 -17.82
C GLY A 208 11.52 -15.90 -17.15
N LEU A 209 10.39 -16.49 -16.78
CA LEU A 209 9.32 -15.88 -16.01
C LEU A 209 9.15 -16.74 -14.75
N VAL A 210 9.22 -16.11 -13.58
CA VAL A 210 9.01 -16.77 -12.28
C VAL A 210 8.25 -15.86 -11.34
N SER A 211 7.65 -16.43 -10.30
CA SER A 211 7.10 -15.60 -9.23
C SER A 211 8.19 -14.74 -8.60
N VAL A 212 7.84 -13.53 -8.15
CA VAL A 212 8.79 -12.62 -7.50
C VAL A 212 9.45 -13.26 -6.28
N ASP A 213 8.69 -14.06 -5.54
CA ASP A 213 9.16 -14.69 -4.30
C ASP A 213 10.17 -15.82 -4.59
N SER A 214 10.07 -16.47 -5.75
CA SER A 214 11.00 -17.53 -6.18
C SER A 214 12.20 -17.01 -6.98
N LEU A 215 12.30 -15.70 -7.22
CA LEU A 215 13.28 -15.14 -8.15
C LEU A 215 14.72 -15.39 -7.69
N ILE A 216 15.04 -15.14 -6.41
CA ILE A 216 16.40 -15.37 -5.89
C ILE A 216 16.79 -16.84 -6.00
N ASP A 217 15.95 -17.75 -5.52
CA ASP A 217 16.20 -19.20 -5.56
C ASP A 217 16.40 -19.71 -7.00
N THR A 218 15.73 -19.08 -7.97
CA THR A 218 15.88 -19.41 -9.40
C THR A 218 17.23 -18.94 -9.95
N VAL A 219 17.71 -17.76 -9.55
CA VAL A 219 18.91 -17.15 -10.16
C VAL A 219 20.20 -17.46 -9.40
N GLU A 220 20.11 -17.80 -8.12
CA GLU A 220 21.26 -18.11 -7.25
C GLU A 220 22.17 -19.22 -7.80
N PRO A 221 21.65 -20.36 -8.33
CA PRO A 221 22.49 -21.42 -8.90
C PRO A 221 23.39 -20.97 -10.06
N HIS A 222 23.09 -19.83 -10.67
CA HIS A 222 23.88 -19.21 -11.75
C HIS A 222 24.95 -18.24 -11.22
N GLY A 223 25.18 -18.23 -9.90
CA GLY A 223 26.20 -17.42 -9.23
C GLY A 223 25.87 -15.94 -9.13
N VAL A 224 24.63 -15.53 -9.42
CA VAL A 224 24.21 -14.12 -9.50
C VAL A 224 24.60 -13.32 -8.26
N LEU A 225 24.38 -13.90 -7.08
CA LEU A 225 24.68 -13.24 -5.81
C LEU A 225 26.15 -12.82 -5.71
N ALA A 226 27.08 -13.58 -6.30
CA ALA A 226 28.51 -13.27 -6.22
C ALA A 226 28.91 -11.91 -6.82
N TRP A 227 28.07 -11.29 -7.65
CA TRP A 227 28.31 -9.94 -8.17
C TRP A 227 27.15 -8.96 -7.94
N SER A 228 25.96 -9.46 -7.59
CA SER A 228 24.80 -8.61 -7.30
C SER A 228 24.64 -8.31 -5.81
N SER A 229 25.30 -9.05 -4.92
CA SER A 229 25.28 -8.79 -3.47
C SER A 229 26.48 -7.98 -2.98
N ARG A 230 26.33 -7.40 -1.79
CA ARG A 230 27.45 -6.86 -1.01
C ARG A 230 28.37 -7.96 -0.51
#